data_AF-A0A397A1S0-F1
#
_entry.id   AF-A0A397A1S0-F1
#
_cell.length_a   1.000
_cell.length_b   1.000
_cell.length_c   1.000
_cell.angle_alpha   90.00
_cell.angle_beta   90.00
_cell.angle_gamma   90.00
#
_symmetry.space_group_name_H-M   'P 1'
#
loop_
_entity.id
_entity.type
_entity.pdbx_description
1 polymer ?
#
loop_
_entity_poly.entity_id
_entity_poly.type
_entity_poly.pdbx_seq_one_letter_code
_entity_poly.pdbx_strand_id
1 'polypeptide(L)'
;MIMTQVQTVLFTTHLDADVKVCDATKSDWNWFVNTEYQELISRAMMWRDGAIYIVELPGGIHEDMRRILIFVIAAATGTFGMHLQPHGATFVNSLEHIEADECFGSAPSIGAVIPANLAWNEFHTLKIEVGISRGWRYLDPNAIR
;
A
#
# COMPACT_ATOMS: atom_id res chain seq x y z
N MET A 1 -8.74 23.31 -8.44
CA MET A 1 -10.14 22.99 -8.11
C MET A 1 -10.48 21.51 -8.31
N ILE A 2 -9.90 20.82 -9.31
CA ILE A 2 -10.16 19.38 -9.57
C ILE A 2 -9.38 18.44 -8.61
N MET A 3 -8.11 18.74 -8.30
CA MET A 3 -7.31 17.91 -7.37
C MET A 3 -7.92 17.77 -5.98
N THR A 4 -8.49 18.85 -5.44
CA THR A 4 -9.16 18.84 -4.13
C THR A 4 -10.35 17.89 -4.10
N GLN A 5 -11.08 17.75 -5.22
CA GLN A 5 -12.27 16.91 -5.30
C GLN A 5 -11.91 15.44 -5.44
N VAL A 6 -10.89 15.11 -6.24
CA VAL A 6 -10.34 13.75 -6.36
C VAL A 6 -9.77 13.28 -5.01
N GLN A 7 -9.00 14.15 -4.33
CA GLN A 7 -8.51 13.88 -2.98
C GLN A 7 -9.68 13.63 -2.01
N THR A 8 -10.70 14.50 -1.98
CA THR A 8 -11.87 14.29 -1.11
C THR A 8 -12.57 12.97 -1.40
N VAL A 9 -12.76 12.57 -2.66
CA VAL A 9 -13.40 11.28 -2.99
C VAL A 9 -12.54 10.10 -2.55
N LEU A 10 -11.21 10.14 -2.77
CA LEU A 10 -10.30 9.12 -2.26
C LEU A 10 -10.46 8.99 -0.74
N PHE A 11 -10.32 10.09 0.01
CA PHE A 11 -10.38 10.07 1.48
C PHE A 11 -11.78 9.80 2.08
N THR A 12 -12.87 9.92 1.31
CA THR A 12 -14.25 9.68 1.80
C THR A 12 -14.80 8.32 1.41
N THR A 13 -14.22 7.64 0.43
CA THR A 13 -14.70 6.31 -0.03
C THR A 13 -14.17 5.13 0.78
N HIS A 14 -13.19 5.35 1.66
CA HIS A 14 -12.68 4.35 2.61
C HIS A 14 -13.57 4.13 3.84
N LEU A 15 -14.68 4.86 3.99
CA LEU A 15 -15.55 4.77 5.16
C LEU A 15 -16.59 3.65 5.02
N ASP A 16 -16.15 2.40 4.95
CA ASP A 16 -16.82 1.42 5.82
C ASP A 16 -16.28 1.72 7.23
N ALA A 17 -17.15 1.87 8.23
CA ALA A 17 -16.78 2.43 9.52
C ALA A 17 -15.56 1.67 10.10
N ASP A 18 -14.39 2.33 10.06
CA ASP A 18 -13.12 1.77 10.50
C ASP A 18 -13.31 1.06 11.84
N VAL A 19 -12.98 -0.23 11.89
CA VAL A 19 -13.24 -1.02 13.08
C VAL A 19 -12.12 -0.74 14.07
N LYS A 20 -12.40 0.07 15.09
CA LYS A 20 -11.45 0.34 16.17
C LYS A 20 -11.08 -0.98 16.85
N VAL A 21 -9.79 -1.30 16.87
CA VAL A 21 -9.24 -2.48 17.54
C VAL A 21 -8.99 -2.17 19.01
N CYS A 22 -8.15 -1.16 19.27
CA CYS A 22 -7.78 -0.75 20.62
C CYS A 22 -7.19 0.68 20.61
N ASP A 23 -7.07 1.26 21.81
CA ASP A 23 -6.21 2.42 22.04
C ASP A 23 -4.75 1.96 22.11
N ALA A 24 -3.84 2.70 21.48
CA ALA A 24 -2.43 2.36 21.41
C ALA A 24 -1.58 3.62 21.15
N THR A 25 -0.37 3.67 21.72
CA THR A 25 0.57 4.74 21.39
C THR A 25 1.18 4.51 20.00
N LYS A 26 1.75 5.57 19.39
CA LYS A 26 2.51 5.43 18.14
C LYS A 26 3.69 4.47 18.30
N SER A 27 4.27 4.39 19.50
CA SER A 27 5.35 3.45 19.82
C SER A 27 4.87 1.99 19.81
N ASP A 28 3.68 1.72 20.37
CA ASP A 28 3.08 0.38 20.34
C ASP A 28 2.80 -0.06 18.90
N TRP A 29 2.24 0.84 18.09
CA TRP A 29 2.03 0.60 16.66
C TRP A 29 3.33 0.29 15.93
N ASN A 30 4.36 1.13 16.09
CA ASN A 30 5.65 0.90 15.45
C ASN A 30 6.28 -0.43 15.87
N TRP A 31 6.14 -0.82 17.14
CA TRP A 31 6.62 -2.11 17.62
C TRP A 31 5.86 -3.28 16.96
N PHE A 32 4.53 -3.18 16.88
CA PHE A 32 3.70 -4.18 16.22
C PHE A 32 4.04 -4.35 14.72
N VAL A 33 4.14 -3.24 13.98
CA VAL A 33 4.48 -3.25 12.55
C VAL A 33 5.84 -3.91 12.29
N ASN A 34 6.80 -3.74 13.20
CA ASN A 34 8.13 -4.32 13.08
C ASN A 34 8.22 -5.78 13.56
N THR A 35 7.12 -6.36 14.07
CA THR A 35 7.10 -7.75 14.55
C THR A 35 6.93 -8.71 13.37
N GLU A 36 7.79 -9.73 13.30
CA GLU A 36 7.78 -10.74 12.22
C GLU A 36 6.49 -11.57 12.20
N TYR A 37 5.95 -11.88 13.38
CA TYR A 37 4.74 -12.69 13.55
C TYR A 37 3.56 -11.83 14.00
N GLN A 38 2.78 -11.36 13.04
CA GLN A 38 1.54 -10.62 13.29
C GLN A 38 0.34 -11.58 13.22
N GLU A 39 -0.53 -11.55 14.24
CA GLU A 39 -1.79 -12.32 14.20
C GLU A 39 -2.75 -11.78 13.12
N LEU A 40 -2.77 -10.46 12.93
CA LEU A 40 -3.46 -9.80 11.83
C LEU A 40 -2.46 -8.87 11.12
N ILE A 41 -2.40 -8.94 9.80
CA ILE A 41 -1.41 -8.23 9.00
C ILE A 41 -1.62 -6.71 9.15
N SER A 42 -0.56 -6.01 9.53
CA SER A 42 -0.54 -4.55 9.75
C SER A 42 -1.00 -3.73 8.54
N ARG A 43 -0.78 -4.20 7.31
CA ARG A 43 -1.30 -3.58 6.09
C ARG A 43 -2.82 -3.33 6.11
N ALA A 44 -3.58 -4.20 6.78
CA ALA A 44 -5.04 -4.06 6.90
C ALA A 44 -5.47 -3.04 7.98
N MET A 45 -4.49 -2.42 8.66
CA MET A 45 -4.71 -1.54 9.79
C MET A 45 -4.07 -0.17 9.59
N MET A 46 -4.55 0.80 10.36
CA MET A 46 -3.87 2.08 10.52
C MET A 46 -3.85 2.51 11.98
N TRP A 47 -2.75 3.13 12.40
CA TRP A 47 -2.73 3.93 13.60
C TRP A 47 -3.13 5.38 13.27
N ARG A 48 -4.11 5.91 14.00
CA ARG A 48 -4.47 7.33 13.95
C ARG A 48 -5.04 7.77 15.29
N ASP A 49 -4.71 9.00 15.68
CA ASP A 49 -5.29 9.66 16.86
C ASP A 49 -5.26 8.82 18.16
N GLY A 50 -4.19 8.06 18.38
CA GLY A 50 -4.00 7.25 19.58
C GLY A 50 -4.75 5.91 19.61
N ALA A 51 -5.26 5.45 18.46
CA ALA A 51 -5.92 4.16 18.33
C ALA A 51 -5.52 3.43 17.04
N ILE A 52 -5.64 2.11 17.07
CA ILE A 52 -5.47 1.23 15.91
C ILE A 52 -6.86 0.89 15.37
N TYR A 53 -6.99 0.96 14.05
CA TYR A 53 -8.20 0.65 13.32
C TYR A 53 -7.90 -0.39 12.25
N ILE A 54 -8.86 -1.29 12.00
CA ILE A 54 -8.91 -2.05 10.75
C ILE A 54 -9.54 -1.12 9.71
N VAL A 55 -8.77 -0.81 8.67
CA VAL A 55 -9.20 0.06 7.55
C VAL A 55 -9.67 -0.75 6.35
N GLU A 56 -9.24 -2.01 6.28
CA GLU A 56 -9.65 -2.94 5.26
C GLU A 56 -9.63 -4.34 5.85
N LEU A 57 -10.67 -5.15 5.57
CA LEU A 57 -10.61 -6.56 5.93
C LEU A 57 -9.81 -7.29 4.85
N PRO A 58 -8.77 -8.06 5.21
CA PRO A 58 -8.03 -8.88 4.25
C PRO A 58 -8.97 -9.97 3.71
N GLY A 59 -9.62 -9.66 2.59
CA GLY A 59 -10.57 -10.55 1.92
C GLY A 59 -9.89 -11.34 0.81
N GLY A 60 -10.39 -12.54 0.53
CA GLY A 60 -9.84 -13.40 -0.54
C GLY A 60 -9.76 -12.70 -1.90
N ILE A 61 -10.80 -11.93 -2.26
CA ILE A 61 -10.83 -11.16 -3.52
C ILE A 61 -9.70 -10.13 -3.59
N HIS A 62 -9.41 -9.45 -2.47
CA HIS A 62 -8.34 -8.44 -2.43
C HIS A 62 -6.98 -9.08 -2.67
N GLU A 63 -6.68 -10.17 -1.97
CA GLU A 63 -5.43 -10.91 -2.13
C GLU A 63 -5.31 -11.53 -3.53
N ASP A 64 -6.42 -12.02 -4.10
CA ASP A 64 -6.45 -12.55 -5.45
C ASP A 64 -6.15 -11.46 -6.48
N MET A 65 -6.75 -10.27 -6.33
CA MET A 65 -6.50 -9.12 -7.21
C MET A 65 -5.05 -8.65 -7.12
N ARG A 66 -4.51 -8.52 -5.89
CA ARG A 66 -3.09 -8.22 -5.66
C ARG A 66 -2.20 -9.23 -6.38
N ARG A 67 -2.46 -10.53 -6.24
CA ARG A 67 -1.68 -11.60 -6.90
C ARG A 67 -1.78 -11.52 -8.42
N ILE A 68 -2.98 -11.30 -8.97
CA ILE A 68 -3.19 -11.15 -10.41
C ILE A 68 -2.37 -9.97 -10.96
N LEU A 69 -2.33 -8.83 -10.25
CA LEU A 69 -1.56 -7.67 -10.66
C LEU A 69 -0.06 -7.97 -10.78
N ILE A 70 0.50 -8.77 -9.88
CA ILE A 70 1.90 -9.22 -9.98
C ILE A 70 2.14 -9.93 -11.32
N PHE A 71 1.27 -10.88 -11.68
CA PHE A 71 1.39 -11.61 -12.95
C PHE A 71 1.18 -10.72 -14.17
N VAL A 72 0.22 -9.80 -14.13
CA VAL A 72 -0.04 -8.87 -15.23
C VAL A 72 1.15 -7.93 -15.45
N ILE A 73 1.76 -7.40 -14.39
CA ILE A 73 2.95 -6.55 -14.48
C ILE A 73 4.15 -7.34 -15.00
N ALA A 74 4.35 -8.57 -14.50
CA ALA A 74 5.39 -9.47 -14.99
C ALA A 74 5.26 -9.73 -16.50
N ALA A 75 4.04 -9.99 -16.98
CA ALA A 75 3.75 -10.20 -18.39
C ALA A 75 3.91 -8.91 -19.22
N ALA A 76 3.36 -7.78 -18.74
CA ALA A 76 3.40 -6.50 -19.44
C ALA A 76 4.82 -5.94 -19.60
N THR A 77 5.68 -6.15 -18.60
CA THR A 77 7.09 -5.78 -18.69
C THR A 77 7.90 -6.73 -19.57
N GLY A 78 7.38 -7.93 -19.87
CA GLY A 78 8.07 -8.97 -20.64
C GLY A 78 9.31 -9.53 -19.94
N THR A 79 9.52 -9.20 -18.66
CA THR A 79 10.79 -9.47 -17.96
C THR A 79 10.63 -10.35 -16.72
N PHE A 80 9.40 -10.67 -16.31
CA PHE A 80 9.07 -11.64 -15.26
C PHE A 80 9.84 -11.45 -13.91
N GLY A 81 10.34 -10.24 -13.63
CA GLY A 81 11.12 -9.94 -12.43
C GLY A 81 12.59 -9.58 -12.67
N MET A 82 13.07 -9.56 -13.92
CA MET A 82 14.44 -9.10 -14.21
C MET A 82 14.60 -7.59 -14.04
N HIS A 83 13.55 -6.81 -14.32
CA HIS A 83 13.60 -5.34 -14.20
C HIS A 83 12.81 -4.82 -12.99
N LEU A 84 11.73 -5.51 -12.62
CA LEU A 84 10.78 -5.06 -11.61
C LEU A 84 10.33 -6.25 -10.76
N GLN A 85 10.83 -6.36 -9.54
CA GLN A 85 10.58 -7.46 -8.61
C GLN A 85 9.49 -7.08 -7.60
N PRO A 86 8.58 -7.99 -7.24
CA PRO A 86 7.61 -7.77 -6.17
C PRO A 86 8.29 -7.86 -4.79
N HIS A 87 7.85 -7.02 -3.85
CA HIS A 87 8.36 -6.91 -2.47
C HIS A 87 7.24 -6.90 -1.41
N GLY A 88 6.00 -7.17 -1.79
CA GLY A 88 4.86 -7.18 -0.88
C GLY A 88 4.64 -5.85 -0.20
N ALA A 89 4.14 -5.91 1.04
CA ALA A 89 3.73 -4.75 1.83
C ALA A 89 4.88 -3.98 2.49
N THR A 90 5.99 -3.78 1.78
CA THR A 90 7.17 -3.17 2.40
C THR A 90 7.01 -1.64 2.54
N PHE A 91 7.42 -1.13 3.69
CA PHE A 91 7.37 0.29 4.04
C PHE A 91 8.78 0.90 4.14
N VAL A 92 8.84 2.23 4.28
CA VAL A 92 10.09 2.96 4.52
C VAL A 92 10.20 3.25 6.01
N ASN A 93 11.25 2.81 6.69
CA ASN A 93 11.37 2.94 8.16
C ASN A 93 11.45 4.40 8.62
N SER A 94 11.99 5.27 7.77
CA SER A 94 12.11 6.71 8.07
C SER A 94 10.80 7.49 7.86
N LEU A 95 9.74 6.85 7.34
CA LEU A 95 8.43 7.45 7.12
C LEU A 95 7.39 6.83 8.06
N GLU A 96 6.11 7.19 7.90
CA GLU A 96 5.02 6.77 8.79
C GLU A 96 4.61 5.29 8.66
N HIS A 97 5.52 4.41 8.23
CA HIS A 97 5.28 2.99 8.00
C HIS A 97 4.01 2.73 7.17
N ILE A 98 3.87 3.47 6.07
CA ILE A 98 2.78 3.29 5.12
C ILE A 98 3.08 2.06 4.27
N GLU A 99 2.26 1.03 4.47
CA GLU A 99 2.34 -0.27 3.81
C GLU A 99 1.40 -0.31 2.61
N ALA A 100 1.96 -0.58 1.43
CA ALA A 100 1.16 -0.76 0.22
C ALA A 100 0.67 -2.21 0.09
N ASP A 101 -0.35 -2.47 -0.73
CA ASP A 101 -0.71 -3.84 -1.12
C ASP A 101 0.42 -4.58 -1.82
N GLU A 102 1.13 -3.91 -2.72
CA GLU A 102 2.31 -4.48 -3.36
C GLU A 102 3.33 -3.39 -3.72
N CYS A 103 4.56 -3.59 -3.31
CA CYS A 103 5.70 -2.77 -3.72
C CYS A 103 6.49 -3.50 -4.81
N PHE A 104 7.07 -2.73 -5.74
CA PHE A 104 8.05 -3.26 -6.67
C PHE A 104 9.33 -2.45 -6.71
N GLY A 105 10.44 -3.16 -6.68
CA GLY A 105 11.80 -2.64 -6.70
C GLY A 105 12.56 -3.10 -7.93
N SER A 106 13.67 -2.43 -8.19
CA SER A 106 14.63 -2.88 -9.19
C SER A 106 15.27 -4.20 -8.77
N ALA A 107 15.45 -5.13 -9.70
CA ALA A 107 16.27 -6.30 -9.42
C ALA A 107 17.72 -5.87 -9.11
N PRO A 108 18.46 -6.60 -8.26
CA PRO A 108 19.85 -6.25 -7.95
C PRO A 108 20.78 -6.24 -9.18
N SER A 109 20.44 -6.99 -10.24
CA SER A 109 21.29 -7.25 -11.40
C SER A 109 21.26 -6.17 -12.50
N ILE A 110 20.34 -5.21 -12.43
CA ILE A 110 20.12 -4.20 -13.50
C ILE A 110 20.91 -2.90 -13.30
N GLY A 111 21.73 -2.80 -12.25
CA GLY A 111 22.56 -1.62 -12.00
C GLY A 111 21.77 -0.39 -11.59
N ALA A 112 20.60 -0.58 -10.97
CA ALA A 112 19.81 0.53 -10.42
C ALA A 112 20.61 1.30 -9.35
N VAL A 113 20.35 2.60 -9.26
CA VAL A 113 21.00 3.50 -8.30
C VAL A 113 19.99 3.82 -7.21
N ILE A 114 20.33 3.51 -5.96
CA ILE A 114 19.50 3.89 -4.81
C ILE A 114 19.71 5.38 -4.52
N PRO A 115 18.64 6.15 -4.23
CA PRO A 115 18.79 7.48 -3.65
C PRO A 115 19.58 7.46 -2.33
N ALA A 116 20.28 8.56 -2.04
CA ALA A 116 20.98 8.70 -0.76
C ALA A 116 20.00 8.55 0.42
N ASN A 117 20.45 7.89 1.49
CA ASN A 117 19.71 7.67 2.74
C ASN A 117 18.53 6.69 2.67
N LEU A 118 18.42 5.87 1.62
CA LEU A 118 17.47 4.76 1.56
C LEU A 118 18.21 3.42 1.53
N ALA A 119 17.64 2.42 2.17
CA ALA A 119 18.08 1.04 2.01
C ALA A 119 17.41 0.39 0.78
N TRP A 120 18.03 -0.65 0.22
CA TRP A 120 17.47 -1.40 -0.93
C TRP A 120 16.06 -1.95 -0.65
N ASN A 121 15.82 -2.39 0.59
CA ASN A 121 14.52 -2.86 1.04
C ASN A 121 13.53 -1.73 1.34
N GLU A 122 13.90 -0.47 1.17
CA GLU A 122 13.00 0.68 1.34
C GLU A 122 12.68 1.36 -0.01
N PHE A 123 13.60 1.27 -0.97
CA PHE A 123 13.46 1.92 -2.27
C PHE A 123 12.71 1.06 -3.28
N HIS A 124 11.37 1.23 -3.31
CA HIS A 124 10.48 0.63 -4.29
C HIS A 124 9.95 1.71 -5.25
N THR A 125 10.18 1.51 -6.56
CA THR A 125 9.83 2.47 -7.61
C THR A 125 8.34 2.47 -7.97
N LEU A 126 7.63 1.40 -7.63
CA LEU A 126 6.18 1.27 -7.83
C LEU A 126 5.55 0.78 -6.53
N LYS A 127 4.45 1.43 -6.12
CA LYS A 127 3.60 1.02 -5.01
C LYS A 127 2.18 0.89 -5.55
N ILE A 128 1.51 -0.18 -5.17
CA ILE A 128 0.17 -0.53 -5.62
C ILE A 128 -0.72 -0.62 -4.40
N GLU A 129 -1.87 0.06 -4.48
CA GLU A 129 -3.01 -0.18 -3.61
C GLU A 129 -4.13 -0.78 -4.47
N VAL A 130 -4.71 -1.86 -3.97
CA VAL A 130 -5.94 -2.46 -4.46
C VAL A 130 -7.05 -1.91 -3.58
N GLY A 131 -8.22 -1.67 -4.16
CA GLY A 131 -9.32 -1.18 -3.36
C GLY A 131 -10.58 -1.03 -4.19
N ILE A 132 -11.71 -1.06 -3.49
CA ILE A 132 -13.01 -0.80 -4.08
C ILE A 132 -13.39 0.63 -3.72
N SER A 133 -13.07 1.59 -4.60
CA SER A 133 -13.58 2.95 -4.40
C SER A 133 -15.04 3.05 -4.84
N ARG A 134 -15.93 3.40 -3.91
CA ARG A 134 -17.30 3.84 -4.21
C ARG A 134 -17.28 5.19 -4.93
N GLY A 135 -16.96 5.19 -6.23
CA GLY A 135 -16.89 6.44 -6.98
C GLY A 135 -15.79 6.53 -8.00
N TRP A 136 -15.32 5.41 -8.57
CA TRP A 136 -14.26 5.40 -9.58
C TRP A 136 -14.48 6.40 -10.73
N ARG A 137 -15.73 6.60 -11.15
CA ARG A 137 -16.13 7.61 -12.14
C ARG A 137 -15.77 9.06 -11.75
N TYR A 138 -15.64 9.34 -10.46
CA TYR A 138 -15.23 10.65 -9.93
C TYR A 138 -13.71 10.74 -9.72
N LEU A 139 -12.97 9.66 -9.98
CA LEU A 139 -11.51 9.65 -10.02
C LEU A 139 -10.98 9.84 -11.45
N ASP A 140 -11.77 9.54 -12.48
CA ASP A 140 -11.45 9.86 -13.87
C ASP A 140 -11.80 11.33 -14.17
N PRO A 141 -10.80 12.21 -14.36
CA PRO A 141 -11.05 13.61 -14.69
C PRO A 141 -11.82 13.81 -16.00
N ASN A 142 -11.84 12.80 -16.88
CA ASN A 142 -12.57 12.84 -18.15
C ASN A 142 -14.02 12.38 -18.01
N ALA A 143 -14.35 11.62 -16.97
CA ALA A 143 -15.72 11.22 -16.64
C ALA A 143 -16.47 12.30 -15.83
N ILE A 144 -15.74 13.28 -15.28
CA ILE A 144 -16.28 14.49 -14.66
C ILE A 144 -16.39 15.57 -15.75
N ARG A 145 -17.36 15.41 -16.66
CA ARG A 145 -17.79 16.47 -17.60
C ARG A 145 -19.30 16.62 -17.56
#